data_AF-A0A3M1YDT2-F1
#
_entry.id   AF-A0A3M1YDT2-F1
#
_cell.length_a   1.000
_cell.length_b   1.000
_cell.length_c   1.000
_cell.angle_alpha   90.00
_cell.angle_beta   90.00
_cell.angle_gamma   90.00
#
_symmetry.space_group_name_H-M   'P 1'
#
loop_
_entity.id
_entity.type
_entity.pdbx_description
1 polymer ?
#
loop_
_entity_poly.entity_id
_entity_poly.type
_entity_poly.pdbx_seq_one_letter_code
_entity_poly.pdbx_strand_id
1 'polypeptide(L)'
;LGDLRHSINEYENHKIALIKVYLLSLSMQFCRILIYFFASHAVNTVLPFKYFLIFTPIVMFVVMLPISLAGIGLRESSFVYFFSKVGVDPTVAFAISALVSVIIVVSILPGGLVLAFKGLALKKRSTTHKEEEHPENAFMV
;
A
#
# COMPACT_ATOMS: atom_id res chain seq x y z
N LEU A 1 -18.51 14.40 35.41
CA LEU A 1 -18.70 12.95 35.11
C LEU A 1 -19.93 12.65 34.25
N GLY A 2 -20.93 13.55 34.16
CA GLY A 2 -22.08 13.40 33.24
C GLY A 2 -21.72 13.61 31.76
N ASP A 3 -20.88 14.60 31.45
CA ASP A 3 -20.49 14.91 30.06
C ASP A 3 -19.68 13.79 29.38
N LEU A 4 -18.85 13.08 30.15
CA LEU A 4 -18.03 11.98 29.63
C LEU A 4 -18.87 10.76 29.22
N ARG A 5 -20.01 10.55 29.87
CA ARG A 5 -20.97 9.50 29.50
C ARG A 5 -21.76 9.86 28.25
N HIS A 6 -22.02 11.15 28.01
CA HIS A 6 -22.76 11.58 26.83
C HIS A 6 -21.94 11.44 25.54
N SER A 7 -20.61 11.64 25.61
CA SER A 7 -19.68 11.41 24.49
C SER A 7 -19.50 9.93 24.14
N ILE A 8 -19.67 9.01 25.10
CA ILE A 8 -19.64 7.56 24.85
C ILE A 8 -20.92 7.10 24.12
N ASN A 9 -22.05 7.78 24.34
CA ASN A 9 -23.32 7.39 23.75
C ASN A 9 -23.48 7.80 22.27
N GLU A 10 -22.74 8.82 21.79
CA GLU A 10 -22.60 9.09 20.35
C GLU A 10 -21.69 8.07 19.61
N TYR A 11 -20.90 7.29 20.35
CA TYR A 11 -20.04 6.24 19.79
C TYR A 11 -20.79 4.93 19.49
N GLU A 12 -22.05 4.78 19.90
CA GLU A 12 -22.83 3.57 19.58
C GLU A 12 -23.14 3.45 18.09
N ASN A 13 -23.33 4.58 17.39
CA ASN A 13 -23.43 4.62 15.91
C ASN A 13 -22.07 4.42 15.21
N HIS A 14 -20.95 4.58 15.93
CA HIS A 14 -19.61 4.37 15.38
C HIS A 14 -19.16 2.91 15.47
N LYS A 15 -19.80 2.05 16.29
CA LYS A 15 -19.51 0.60 16.31
C LYS A 15 -19.70 -0.03 14.92
N ILE A 16 -20.75 0.38 14.20
CA ILE A 16 -21.01 -0.06 12.82
C ILE A 16 -19.94 0.46 11.86
N ALA A 17 -19.48 1.70 12.01
CA ALA A 17 -18.41 2.26 11.20
C ALA A 17 -17.07 1.53 11.45
N LEU A 18 -16.73 1.26 12.71
CA LEU A 18 -15.53 0.50 13.08
C LEU A 18 -15.57 -0.93 12.53
N ILE A 19 -16.71 -1.61 12.63
CA ILE A 19 -16.90 -2.95 12.04
C ILE A 19 -16.76 -2.89 10.52
N LYS A 20 -17.34 -1.89 9.86
CA LYS A 20 -17.22 -1.70 8.39
C LYS A 20 -15.76 -1.48 7.97
N VAL A 21 -15.02 -0.61 8.65
CA VAL A 21 -13.60 -0.35 8.36
C VAL A 21 -12.76 -1.59 8.63
N TYR A 22 -13.04 -2.32 9.70
CA TYR A 22 -12.36 -3.57 10.02
C TYR A 22 -12.60 -4.63 8.94
N LEU A 23 -13.86 -4.85 8.54
CA LEU A 23 -14.22 -5.77 7.47
C LEU A 23 -13.61 -5.38 6.12
N LEU A 24 -13.56 -4.07 5.83
CA LEU A 24 -12.90 -3.57 4.62
C LEU A 24 -11.39 -3.84 4.65
N SER A 25 -10.74 -3.62 5.79
CA SER A 25 -9.32 -3.90 5.99
C SER A 25 -9.03 -5.40 5.86
N LEU A 26 -9.88 -6.24 6.44
CA LEU A 26 -9.77 -7.69 6.34
C LEU A 26 -9.95 -8.16 4.89
N SER A 27 -10.91 -7.59 4.17
CA SER A 27 -11.14 -7.86 2.74
C SER A 27 -9.91 -7.47 1.91
N MET A 28 -9.32 -6.30 2.18
CA MET A 28 -8.08 -5.87 1.54
C MET A 28 -6.92 -6.84 1.82
N GLN A 29 -6.79 -7.31 3.07
CA GLN A 29 -5.78 -8.29 3.43
C GLN A 29 -6.01 -9.62 2.71
N PHE A 30 -7.26 -10.06 2.59
CA PHE A 30 -7.62 -11.26 1.86
C PHE A 30 -7.33 -11.13 0.36
N CYS A 31 -7.64 -9.99 -0.26
CA CYS A 31 -7.26 -9.71 -1.65
C CYS A 31 -5.75 -9.83 -1.87
N ARG A 32 -4.92 -9.39 -0.92
CA ARG A 32 -3.46 -9.59 -1.02
C ARG A 32 -3.10 -11.06 -1.08
N ILE A 33 -3.69 -11.90 -0.23
CA ILE A 33 -3.45 -13.36 -0.23
C ILE A 33 -3.84 -13.95 -1.60
N LEU A 34 -4.99 -13.53 -2.15
CA LEU A 34 -5.43 -13.98 -3.48
C LEU A 34 -4.45 -13.60 -4.59
N ILE A 35 -3.90 -12.38 -4.56
CA ILE A 35 -2.90 -11.94 -5.56
C ILE A 35 -1.69 -12.87 -5.55
N TYR A 36 -1.16 -13.23 -4.37
CA TYR A 36 -0.03 -14.18 -4.28
C TYR A 36 -0.40 -15.58 -4.75
N PHE A 37 -1.61 -16.04 -4.43
CA PHE A 37 -2.10 -17.34 -4.88
C PHE A 37 -2.23 -17.40 -6.40
N PHE A 38 -2.84 -16.40 -7.03
CA PHE A 38 -2.95 -16.36 -8.49
C PHE A 38 -1.58 -16.15 -9.16
N ALA A 39 -0.69 -15.37 -8.55
CA ALA A 39 0.68 -15.23 -9.02
C ALA A 39 1.44 -16.57 -8.99
N SER A 40 1.22 -17.43 -7.98
CA SER A 40 1.84 -18.76 -7.97
C SER A 40 1.32 -19.65 -9.11
N HIS A 41 0.03 -19.55 -9.41
CA HIS A 41 -0.57 -20.29 -10.53
C HIS A 41 -0.05 -19.77 -11.88
N ALA A 42 0.21 -18.47 -12.01
CA ALA A 42 0.79 -17.89 -13.22
C ALA A 42 2.22 -18.40 -13.49
N VAL A 43 2.98 -18.75 -12.45
CA VAL A 43 4.32 -19.38 -12.54
C VAL A 43 4.22 -20.91 -12.58
N ASN A 44 3.04 -21.48 -12.90
CA ASN A 44 2.78 -22.92 -12.97
C ASN A 44 3.12 -23.69 -11.68
N THR A 45 2.98 -23.05 -10.52
CA THR A 45 3.28 -23.66 -9.22
C THR A 45 2.00 -23.99 -8.46
N VAL A 46 1.77 -25.28 -8.21
CA VAL A 46 0.59 -25.79 -7.49
C VAL A 46 0.91 -25.87 -6.00
N LEU A 47 0.52 -24.85 -5.24
CA LEU A 47 0.63 -24.85 -3.77
C LEU A 47 -0.73 -24.88 -3.09
N PRO A 48 -0.87 -25.63 -1.99
CA PRO A 48 -2.05 -25.55 -1.14
C PRO A 48 -2.29 -24.12 -0.62
N PHE A 49 -3.52 -23.63 -0.78
CA PHE A 49 -3.94 -22.28 -0.36
C PHE A 49 -3.59 -21.95 1.10
N LYS A 50 -3.60 -22.96 1.98
CA LYS A 50 -3.24 -22.84 3.41
C LYS A 50 -1.88 -22.18 3.66
N TYR A 51 -0.88 -22.43 2.80
CA TYR A 51 0.45 -21.85 2.97
C TYR A 51 0.44 -20.34 2.73
N PHE A 52 -0.31 -19.87 1.73
CA PHE A 52 -0.47 -18.44 1.48
C PHE A 52 -1.23 -17.77 2.61
N LEU A 53 -2.22 -18.43 3.21
CA LEU A 53 -3.00 -17.88 4.30
C LEU A 53 -2.17 -17.64 5.58
N ILE A 54 -1.13 -18.45 5.82
CA ILE A 54 -0.25 -18.33 6.98
C ILE A 54 0.98 -17.47 6.67
N PHE A 55 1.69 -17.73 5.57
CA PHE A 55 2.97 -17.07 5.30
C PHE A 55 2.80 -15.65 4.77
N THR A 56 1.77 -15.37 3.96
CA THR A 56 1.54 -14.01 3.43
C THR A 56 1.37 -12.96 4.53
N PRO A 57 0.49 -13.13 5.55
CA PRO A 57 0.38 -12.13 6.61
C PRO A 57 1.67 -11.98 7.43
N ILE A 58 2.43 -13.06 7.64
CA ILE A 58 3.74 -13.00 8.31
C ILE A 58 4.72 -12.18 7.46
N VAL A 59 4.84 -12.46 6.17
CA VAL A 59 5.70 -11.69 5.24
C VAL A 59 5.30 -10.22 5.24
N MET A 60 4.00 -9.91 5.19
CA MET A 60 3.51 -8.54 5.23
C MET A 60 3.87 -7.83 6.54
N PHE A 61 3.83 -8.55 7.66
CA PHE A 61 4.27 -8.04 8.96
C PHE A 61 5.78 -7.75 8.97
N VAL A 62 6.60 -8.63 8.40
CA VAL A 62 8.04 -8.39 8.24
C VAL A 62 8.30 -7.17 7.36
N VAL A 63 7.59 -7.03 6.24
CA VAL A 63 7.73 -5.89 5.32
C VAL A 63 7.28 -4.57 5.94
N MET A 64 6.38 -4.61 6.94
CA MET A 64 5.98 -3.42 7.70
C MET A 64 7.10 -2.88 8.59
N LEU A 65 8.13 -3.69 8.88
CA LEU A 65 9.31 -3.21 9.57
C LEU A 65 10.02 -2.20 8.65
N PRO A 66 10.36 -0.99 9.12
CA PRO A 66 10.96 0.08 8.33
C PRO A 66 12.46 -0.17 8.06
N ILE A 67 12.82 -1.40 7.73
CA ILE A 67 14.18 -1.88 7.45
C ILE A 67 14.46 -1.77 5.95
N SER A 68 13.43 -1.71 5.11
CA SER A 68 13.52 -1.64 3.65
C SER A 68 12.63 -0.53 3.07
N LEU A 69 13.11 0.12 2.02
CA LEU A 69 12.34 1.08 1.24
C LEU A 69 11.25 0.34 0.44
N ALA A 70 9.98 0.62 0.75
CA ALA A 70 8.81 0.03 0.08
C ALA A 70 8.75 -1.52 0.10
N GLY A 71 9.54 -2.17 0.95
CA GLY A 71 9.64 -3.63 1.01
C GLY A 71 10.44 -4.27 -0.11
N ILE A 72 11.19 -3.48 -0.90
CA ILE A 72 12.07 -4.00 -1.96
C ILE A 72 13.14 -4.89 -1.33
N GLY A 73 13.27 -6.12 -1.82
CA GLY A 73 14.21 -7.12 -1.34
C GLY A 73 13.73 -7.84 -0.08
N LEU A 74 13.08 -7.14 0.86
CA LEU A 74 12.56 -7.74 2.10
C LEU A 74 11.35 -8.64 1.84
N ARG A 75 10.46 -8.22 0.94
CA ARG A 75 9.32 -9.02 0.50
C ARG A 75 9.78 -10.27 -0.24
N GLU A 76 10.69 -10.12 -1.19
CA GLU A 76 11.22 -11.20 -2.02
C GLU A 76 11.99 -12.22 -1.17
N SER A 77 12.92 -11.76 -0.33
CA SER A 77 13.70 -12.64 0.55
C SER A 77 12.84 -13.35 1.59
N SER A 78 11.89 -12.65 2.23
CA SER A 78 10.98 -13.27 3.21
C SER A 78 10.09 -14.32 2.54
N PHE A 79 9.58 -14.03 1.35
CA PHE A 79 8.77 -14.97 0.60
C PHE A 79 9.57 -16.22 0.21
N VAL A 80 10.78 -16.04 -0.34
CA VAL A 80 11.70 -17.15 -0.61
C VAL A 80 11.98 -17.96 0.65
N TYR A 81 12.29 -17.29 1.77
CA TYR A 81 12.61 -17.94 3.04
C TYR A 81 11.48 -18.85 3.53
N PHE A 82 10.25 -18.34 3.65
CA PHE A 82 9.13 -19.13 4.15
C PHE A 82 8.69 -20.23 3.19
N PHE A 83 8.63 -19.94 1.88
CA PHE A 83 8.15 -20.92 0.90
C PHE A 83 9.19 -22.01 0.61
N SER A 84 10.50 -21.72 0.74
CA SER A 84 11.54 -22.76 0.67
C SER A 84 11.42 -23.78 1.80
N LYS A 85 10.90 -23.39 2.98
CA LYS A 85 10.69 -24.31 4.12
C LYS A 85 9.59 -25.34 3.87
N VAL A 86 8.71 -25.09 2.89
CA VAL A 86 7.65 -26.03 2.50
C VAL A 86 7.92 -26.71 1.16
N GLY A 87 9.18 -26.66 0.71
CA GLY A 87 9.65 -27.39 -0.48
C GLY A 87 9.48 -26.67 -1.81
N VAL A 88 9.17 -25.36 -1.80
CA VAL A 88 9.18 -24.58 -3.04
C VAL A 88 10.61 -24.26 -3.44
N ASP A 89 10.91 -24.41 -4.72
CA ASP A 89 12.19 -23.98 -5.27
C ASP A 89 12.42 -22.46 -5.01
N PRO A 90 13.58 -22.05 -4.48
CA PRO A 90 13.85 -20.65 -4.16
C PRO A 90 13.72 -19.70 -5.36
N THR A 91 14.09 -20.15 -6.56
CA THR A 91 13.97 -19.36 -7.80
C THR A 91 12.51 -19.17 -8.18
N VAL A 92 11.69 -20.21 -8.03
CA VAL A 92 10.24 -20.12 -8.23
C VAL A 92 9.58 -19.19 -7.21
N ALA A 93 9.92 -19.33 -5.92
CA ALA A 93 9.39 -18.47 -4.87
C ALA A 93 9.76 -16.99 -5.11
N PHE A 94 10.99 -16.73 -5.56
CA PHE A 94 11.43 -15.40 -5.97
C PHE A 94 10.60 -14.87 -7.14
N ALA A 95 10.40 -15.67 -8.19
CA ALA A 95 9.63 -15.29 -9.37
C ALA A 95 8.19 -14.89 -9.02
N ILE A 96 7.53 -15.63 -8.12
CA ILE A 96 6.19 -15.31 -7.63
C ILE A 96 6.18 -13.94 -6.94
N SER A 97 7.11 -13.71 -6.02
CA SER A 97 7.17 -12.45 -5.27
C SER A 97 7.50 -11.26 -6.18
N ALA A 98 8.45 -11.44 -7.10
CA ALA A 98 8.83 -10.43 -8.10
C ALA A 98 7.65 -10.08 -9.03
N LEU A 99 6.87 -11.07 -9.47
CA LEU A 99 5.67 -10.84 -10.27
C LEU A 99 4.65 -9.99 -9.52
N VAL A 100 4.42 -10.28 -8.23
CA VAL A 100 3.54 -9.46 -7.39
C VAL A 100 4.06 -8.04 -7.23
N SER A 101 5.37 -7.84 -7.07
CA SER A 101 5.99 -6.51 -7.03
C SER A 101 5.73 -5.72 -8.31
N VAL A 102 5.83 -6.34 -9.48
CA VAL A 102 5.48 -5.72 -10.77
C VAL A 102 3.99 -5.35 -10.81
N ILE A 103 3.10 -6.26 -10.39
CA ILE A 103 1.64 -5.99 -10.34
C ILE A 103 1.35 -4.78 -9.44
N ILE A 104 2.01 -4.67 -8.28
CA ILE A 104 1.84 -3.55 -7.36
C ILE A 104 2.29 -2.24 -8.03
N VAL A 105 3.49 -2.22 -8.62
CA VAL A 105 4.02 -1.04 -9.33
C VAL A 105 3.03 -0.58 -10.40
N VAL A 106 2.58 -1.49 -11.26
CA VAL A 106 1.61 -1.19 -12.32
C VAL A 106 0.29 -0.66 -11.74
N SER A 107 -0.17 -1.21 -10.61
CA SER A 107 -1.42 -0.79 -9.97
C SER A 107 -1.35 0.62 -9.37
N ILE A 108 -0.18 1.09 -8.93
CA ILE A 108 -0.02 2.43 -8.35
C ILE A 108 0.31 3.51 -9.40
N LEU A 109 0.78 3.13 -10.60
CA LEU A 109 1.13 4.06 -11.68
C LEU A 109 0.02 5.08 -12.01
N PRO A 110 -1.27 4.70 -12.15
CA PRO A 110 -2.32 5.66 -12.48
C PRO A 110 -2.47 6.76 -11.42
N GLY A 111 -2.36 6.40 -10.13
CA GLY A 111 -2.40 7.35 -9.03
C GLY A 111 -1.22 8.32 -9.07
N GLY A 112 -0.02 7.79 -9.33
CA GLY A 112 1.19 8.60 -9.52
C GLY A 112 1.09 9.54 -10.73
N LEU A 113 0.51 9.07 -11.83
CA LEU A 113 0.34 9.84 -13.07
C LEU A 113 -0.64 11.01 -12.87
N VAL A 114 -1.78 10.78 -12.22
CA VAL A 114 -2.74 11.84 -11.87
C VAL A 114 -2.10 12.89 -10.97
N LEU A 115 -1.32 12.46 -9.97
CA LEU A 115 -0.61 13.37 -9.08
C LEU A 115 0.46 14.19 -9.82
N ALA A 116 1.21 13.58 -10.74
CA ALA A 116 2.20 14.29 -11.56
C ALA A 116 1.53 15.37 -12.42
N PHE A 117 0.46 15.04 -13.15
CA PHE A 117 -0.24 16.01 -13.98
C PHE A 117 -0.87 17.16 -13.18
N LYS A 118 -1.52 16.85 -12.05
CA LYS A 118 -2.11 17.89 -11.19
C LYS A 118 -1.06 18.70 -10.43
N GLY A 119 -0.01 18.06 -9.92
CA GLY A 119 1.08 18.70 -9.21
C GLY A 119 1.87 19.67 -10.09
N LEU A 120 2.10 19.32 -11.35
CA LEU A 120 2.71 20.21 -12.34
C LEU A 120 1.81 21.42 -12.66
N ALA A 121 0.49 21.22 -12.73
CA ALA A 121 -0.47 22.31 -12.92
C ALA A 121 -0.51 23.29 -11.73
N LEU A 122 -0.36 22.79 -10.50
CA LEU A 122 -0.31 23.62 -9.29
C LEU A 122 1.00 24.41 -9.17
N LYS A 123 2.14 23.79 -9.52
CA LYS A 123 3.45 24.46 -9.51
C LYS A 123 3.51 25.62 -10.52
N LYS A 124 2.89 25.45 -11.70
CA LYS A 124 2.81 26.49 -12.75
C LYS A 124 2.02 27.73 -12.30
N ARG A 125 1.00 27.57 -11.45
CA ARG A 125 0.16 28.67 -10.95
C ARG A 125 0.83 29.52 -9.87
N SER A 126 1.74 28.92 -9.09
CA SER A 126 2.48 29.63 -8.03
C SER A 126 3.64 30.47 -8.56
N THR A 127 4.20 30.16 -9.73
CA THR A 127 5.26 30.96 -10.36
C THR A 127 4.71 32.17 -11.08
N THR A 128 3.56 32.06 -11.77
CA THR A 128 2.93 33.21 -12.46
C THR A 128 2.46 34.29 -11.49
N HIS A 129 2.02 33.93 -10.27
CA HIS A 129 1.55 34.92 -9.29
C HIS A 129 2.69 35.65 -8.54
N LYS A 130 3.95 35.19 -8.65
CA LYS A 130 5.13 35.82 -8.05
C LYS A 130 5.88 36.76 -9.00
N GLU A 131 5.58 36.72 -10.30
CA GLU A 131 6.23 37.56 -11.32
C GLU A 131 5.46 38.86 -11.60
N GLU A 132 4.20 38.97 -11.16
CA GLU A 132 3.38 40.18 -11.32
C GLU A 132 3.43 41.15 -10.11
N GLU A 133 4.02 40.77 -8.98
CA GLU A 133 4.29 41.71 -7.88
C GLU A 133 5.68 42.37 -8.05
N HIS A 134 5.68 43.48 -8.81
CA HIS A 134 6.31 44.77 -8.46
C HIS A 134 7.40 45.35 -9.40
N PRO A 135 7.08 46.48 -10.07
CA PRO A 135 7.92 47.68 -9.92
C PRO A 135 7.09 48.98 -9.85
N GLU A 136 6.17 49.12 -8.88
CA GLU A 136 5.36 50.36 -8.72
C GLU A 136 5.65 51.22 -7.48
N ASN A 137 6.55 50.82 -6.57
CA ASN A 137 6.92 51.55 -5.33
C ASN A 137 8.38 52.01 -5.36
N ALA A 138 9.03 51.98 -6.53
CA ALA A 138 10.34 52.63 -6.72
C ALA A 138 10.21 54.10 -7.16
N PHE A 139 8.99 54.63 -7.30
CA PHE A 139 8.75 55.99 -7.81
C PHE A 139 7.61 56.72 -7.09
N MET A 140 7.72 56.85 -5.77
CA MET A 140 7.05 57.88 -4.95
C MET A 140 8.09 58.21 -3.85
N VAL A 141 8.90 59.27 -3.93
CA VAL A 141 8.54 60.70 -3.74
C VAL A 141 7.51 60.90 -2.64
#